data_AF-A0A482Y864-F1
#
_entry.id   AF-A0A482Y864-F1
#
_cell.length_a   1.000
_cell.length_b   1.000
_cell.length_c   1.000
_cell.angle_alpha   90.00
_cell.angle_beta   90.00
_cell.angle_gamma   90.00
#
_symmetry.space_group_name_H-M   'P 1'
#
loop_
_entity.id
_entity.type
_entity.pdbx_description
1 polymer ?
#
loop_
_entity_poly.entity_id
_entity_poly.type
_entity_poly.pdbx_seq_one_letter_code
_entity_poly.pdbx_strand_id
1 'polypeptide(L)'
;MLDELLGRASLKQRIDELEAETERLRKRYEAEAERRAEAATARQEVEERNNRLEDRIAQLEGELEQFQDDETALEVRRREQLRGARLEDILDRLASFQTGPEGALTAVIDDEVPDTVRDDLADVLGERVALIDETAPCLCCIDDAGLLAVTLEPPITPDVDATWSDRFELEREWFLPTGRHAVALVRTDLFACGVYEGDERVDYRGFESDVKGSHSKGGFSQARFERIRDDQIDTHLERCREALAAYEAGGEHAETPLVLVGQRGIVDTLVDESDLEPTATAAVDATGDPEPALADAVHSFWTTELQVL
;
A
#
# COMPACT_ATOMS: atom_id res chain seq x y z
N MET A 1 -77.47 -23.69 37.79
CA MET A 1 -78.48 -22.67 37.43
C MET A 1 -78.41 -21.38 38.25
N LEU A 2 -77.87 -21.34 39.49
CA LEU A 2 -77.65 -20.08 40.24
C LEU A 2 -76.35 -19.33 39.86
N ASP A 3 -75.34 -20.01 39.34
CA ASP A 3 -74.05 -19.40 38.95
C ASP A 3 -74.10 -18.65 37.59
N GLU A 4 -75.09 -18.95 36.75
CA GLU A 4 -75.33 -18.30 35.44
C GLU A 4 -76.10 -16.98 35.57
N LEU A 5 -77.04 -16.88 36.53
CA LEU A 5 -77.90 -15.71 36.75
C LEU A 5 -77.21 -14.54 37.48
N LEU A 6 -76.04 -14.77 38.11
CA LEU A 6 -75.29 -13.77 38.89
C LEU A 6 -73.97 -13.35 38.22
N GLY A 7 -73.75 -13.66 36.94
CA GLY A 7 -72.53 -13.26 36.18
C GLY A 7 -71.24 -13.98 36.61
N ARG A 8 -71.30 -14.83 37.63
CA ARG A 8 -70.15 -15.53 38.21
C ARG A 8 -69.52 -16.54 37.25
N ALA A 9 -70.33 -17.18 36.40
CA ALA A 9 -69.85 -18.04 35.32
C ALA A 9 -69.00 -17.29 34.28
N SER A 10 -69.45 -16.09 33.85
CA SER A 10 -68.70 -15.27 32.90
C SER A 10 -67.39 -14.71 33.47
N LEU A 11 -67.38 -14.39 34.77
CA LEU A 11 -66.18 -13.96 35.47
C LEU A 11 -65.18 -15.11 35.65
N LYS A 12 -65.65 -16.32 35.96
CA LYS A 12 -64.79 -17.52 36.00
C LYS A 12 -64.16 -17.79 34.64
N GLN A 13 -64.94 -17.74 33.56
CA GLN A 13 -64.41 -17.93 32.21
C GLN A 13 -63.37 -16.87 31.84
N ARG A 14 -63.57 -15.61 32.25
CA ARG A 14 -62.60 -14.54 32.02
C ARG A 14 -61.35 -14.69 32.89
N ILE A 15 -61.48 -15.18 34.12
CA ILE A 15 -60.34 -15.52 34.98
C ILE A 15 -59.54 -16.66 34.35
N ASP A 16 -60.18 -17.74 33.90
CA ASP A 16 -59.52 -18.87 33.25
C ASP A 16 -58.80 -18.43 31.95
N GLU A 17 -59.41 -17.54 31.16
CA GLU A 17 -58.81 -16.97 29.96
C GLU A 17 -57.59 -16.08 30.27
N LEU A 18 -57.70 -15.20 31.28
CA LEU A 18 -56.60 -14.34 31.71
C LEU A 18 -55.47 -15.14 32.36
N GLU A 19 -55.77 -16.20 33.10
CA GLU A 19 -54.78 -17.11 33.67
C GLU A 19 -54.04 -17.86 32.57
N ALA A 20 -54.76 -18.36 31.54
CA ALA A 20 -54.14 -18.98 30.37
C ALA A 20 -53.29 -18.00 29.55
N GLU A 21 -53.74 -16.75 29.40
CA GLU A 21 -52.97 -15.69 28.74
C GLU A 21 -51.72 -15.31 29.53
N THR A 22 -51.84 -15.17 30.85
CA THR A 22 -50.71 -14.89 31.76
C THR A 22 -49.67 -16.00 31.71
N GLU A 23 -50.11 -17.26 31.67
CA GLU A 23 -49.22 -18.41 31.54
C GLU A 23 -48.49 -18.43 30.18
N ARG A 24 -49.18 -18.10 29.08
CA ARG A 24 -48.56 -17.96 27.75
C ARG A 24 -47.56 -16.80 27.69
N LEU A 25 -47.85 -15.68 28.36
CA LEU A 25 -46.96 -14.54 28.45
C LEU A 25 -45.71 -14.86 29.28
N ARG A 26 -45.86 -15.54 30.42
CA ARG A 26 -44.75 -16.02 31.25
C ARG A 26 -43.82 -16.94 30.48
N LYS A 27 -44.36 -17.96 29.81
CA LYS A 27 -43.56 -18.88 28.98
C LYS A 27 -42.79 -18.17 27.87
N ARG A 28 -43.41 -17.17 27.21
CA ARG A 28 -42.71 -16.36 26.20
C ARG A 28 -41.60 -15.52 26.81
N TYR A 29 -41.85 -14.91 27.98
CA TYR A 29 -40.85 -14.12 28.68
C TYR A 29 -39.67 -14.97 29.14
N GLU A 30 -39.92 -16.16 29.69
CA GLU A 30 -38.89 -17.12 30.08
C GLU A 30 -38.04 -17.57 28.89
N ALA A 31 -38.66 -17.93 27.76
CA ALA A 31 -37.94 -18.31 26.56
C ALA A 31 -37.11 -17.16 25.93
N GLU A 32 -37.59 -15.92 26.03
CA GLU A 32 -36.81 -14.73 25.62
C GLU A 32 -35.69 -14.40 26.60
N ALA A 33 -35.92 -14.58 27.90
CA ALA A 33 -34.89 -14.40 28.93
C ALA A 33 -33.76 -15.43 28.77
N GLU A 34 -34.11 -16.69 28.49
CA GLU A 34 -33.17 -17.77 28.21
C GLU A 34 -32.34 -17.46 26.95
N ARG A 35 -32.98 -17.09 25.84
CA ARG A 35 -32.26 -16.68 24.61
C ARG A 35 -31.31 -15.51 24.82
N ARG A 36 -31.69 -14.53 25.66
CA ARG A 36 -30.80 -13.40 26.01
C ARG A 36 -29.62 -13.85 26.86
N ALA A 37 -29.83 -14.77 27.80
CA ALA A 37 -28.76 -15.32 28.62
C ALA A 37 -27.76 -16.09 27.75
N GLU A 38 -28.24 -16.96 26.84
CA GLU A 38 -27.39 -17.70 25.90
C GLU A 38 -26.58 -16.77 25.00
N ALA A 39 -27.20 -15.73 24.43
CA ALA A 39 -26.51 -14.75 23.59
C ALA A 39 -25.44 -13.96 24.37
N ALA A 40 -25.70 -13.64 25.64
CA ALA A 40 -24.72 -12.98 26.50
C ALA A 40 -23.54 -13.89 26.82
N THR A 41 -23.78 -15.18 27.11
CA THR A 41 -22.72 -16.18 27.33
C THR A 41 -21.87 -16.37 26.07
N ALA A 42 -22.50 -16.55 24.91
CA ALA A 42 -21.78 -16.70 23.65
C ALA A 42 -20.92 -15.47 23.33
N ARG A 43 -21.41 -14.26 23.64
CA ARG A 43 -20.63 -13.03 23.49
C ARG A 43 -19.42 -13.00 24.44
N GLN A 44 -19.61 -13.40 25.70
CA GLN A 44 -18.51 -13.47 26.67
C GLN A 44 -17.44 -14.47 26.25
N GLU A 45 -17.82 -15.64 25.72
CA GLU A 45 -16.88 -16.64 25.21
C GLU A 45 -16.05 -16.11 24.02
N VAL A 46 -16.67 -15.34 23.13
CA VAL A 46 -15.97 -14.68 22.02
C VAL A 46 -15.03 -13.60 22.52
N GLU A 47 -15.45 -12.76 23.47
CA GLU A 47 -14.60 -11.73 24.08
C GLU A 47 -13.40 -12.36 24.81
N GLU A 48 -13.60 -13.44 25.57
CA GLU A 48 -12.51 -14.18 26.21
C GLU A 48 -11.53 -14.77 25.19
N ARG A 49 -12.04 -15.32 24.08
CA ARG A 49 -11.17 -15.85 23.03
C ARG A 49 -10.37 -14.73 22.36
N ASN A 50 -10.99 -13.57 22.14
CA ASN A 50 -10.31 -12.42 21.56
C ASN A 50 -9.16 -11.95 22.48
N ASN A 51 -9.45 -11.73 23.77
CA ASN A 51 -8.43 -11.33 24.74
C ASN A 51 -7.26 -12.34 24.79
N ARG A 52 -7.53 -13.65 24.76
CA ARG A 52 -6.47 -14.68 24.73
C ARG A 52 -5.63 -14.63 23.44
N LEU A 53 -6.23 -14.27 22.33
CA LEU A 53 -5.51 -14.10 21.06
C LEU A 53 -4.68 -12.82 21.07
N GLU A 54 -5.23 -11.70 21.58
CA GLU A 54 -4.50 -10.44 21.77
C GLU A 54 -3.30 -10.63 22.70
N ASP A 55 -3.48 -11.31 23.84
CA ASP A 55 -2.39 -11.63 24.77
C ASP A 55 -1.30 -12.48 24.09
N ARG A 56 -1.70 -13.41 23.21
CA ARG A 56 -0.76 -14.25 22.48
C ARG A 56 -0.02 -13.48 21.39
N ILE A 57 -0.69 -12.56 20.72
CA ILE A 57 -0.07 -11.64 19.75
C ILE A 57 0.97 -10.79 20.47
N ALA A 58 0.60 -10.13 21.57
CA ALA A 58 1.53 -9.31 22.34
C ALA A 58 2.73 -10.11 22.86
N GLN A 59 2.53 -11.37 23.27
CA GLN A 59 3.64 -12.26 23.63
C GLN A 59 4.55 -12.55 22.42
N LEU A 60 3.98 -12.89 21.27
CA LEU A 60 4.74 -13.21 20.05
C LEU A 60 5.48 -11.98 19.52
N GLU A 61 4.87 -10.79 19.58
CA GLU A 61 5.51 -9.52 19.24
C GLU A 61 6.72 -9.27 20.16
N GLY A 62 6.57 -9.48 21.47
CA GLY A 62 7.69 -9.35 22.41
C GLY A 62 8.79 -10.42 22.22
N GLU A 63 8.43 -11.66 21.89
CA GLU A 63 9.41 -12.69 21.51
C GLU A 63 10.16 -12.30 20.22
N LEU A 64 9.46 -11.76 19.22
CA LEU A 64 10.04 -11.31 17.96
C LEU A 64 11.00 -10.11 18.16
N GLU A 65 10.60 -9.09 18.93
CA GLU A 65 11.46 -7.96 19.29
C GLU A 65 12.73 -8.45 19.99
N GLN A 66 12.61 -9.41 20.92
CA GLN A 66 13.76 -9.96 21.61
C GLN A 66 14.69 -10.77 20.68
N PHE A 67 14.15 -11.51 19.72
CA PHE A 67 14.96 -12.20 18.69
C PHE A 67 15.67 -11.22 17.76
N GLN A 68 15.06 -10.06 17.46
CA GLN A 68 15.69 -8.99 16.66
C GLN A 68 16.84 -8.29 17.42
N ASP A 69 16.76 -8.20 18.76
CA ASP A 69 17.77 -7.55 19.59
C ASP A 69 18.97 -8.45 19.96
N ASP A 70 18.81 -9.78 20.00
CA ASP A 70 19.88 -10.72 20.42
C ASP A 70 20.82 -11.17 19.27
N GLU A 71 20.43 -10.99 18.00
CA GLU A 71 21.37 -10.94 16.88
C GLU A 71 21.88 -9.50 16.77
N THR A 72 23.19 -9.30 16.56
CA THR A 72 23.75 -7.96 16.33
C THR A 72 23.23 -7.45 14.99
N ALA A 73 21.99 -6.95 14.94
CA ALA A 73 21.34 -6.48 13.74
C ALA A 73 22.26 -5.46 13.08
N LEU A 74 22.74 -5.81 11.89
CA LEU A 74 23.52 -4.87 11.11
C LEU A 74 22.58 -3.72 10.79
N GLU A 75 23.00 -2.49 11.10
CA GLU A 75 22.27 -1.30 10.70
C GLU A 75 23.04 -0.60 9.59
N VAL A 76 22.29 -0.08 8.61
CA VAL A 76 22.86 0.86 7.64
C VAL A 76 23.43 2.07 8.39
N ARG A 77 24.62 2.52 7.98
CA ARG A 77 25.31 3.65 8.61
C ARG A 77 24.54 4.95 8.49
N ARG A 78 23.78 5.12 7.41
CA ARG A 78 23.02 6.34 7.13
C ARG A 78 21.87 6.06 6.17
N ARG A 79 20.72 6.69 6.42
CA ARG A 79 19.61 6.83 5.48
C ARG A 79 19.38 8.31 5.17
N GLU A 80 19.19 8.68 3.90
CA GLU A 80 18.93 10.06 3.46
C GLU A 80 17.94 10.04 2.28
N GLN A 81 16.86 10.83 2.36
CA GLN A 81 15.98 11.07 1.21
C GLN A 81 16.49 12.26 0.41
N LEU A 82 16.68 12.05 -0.89
CA LEU A 82 17.36 12.96 -1.80
C LEU A 82 16.44 13.41 -2.92
N ARG A 83 16.58 14.69 -3.32
CA ARG A 83 15.86 15.30 -4.45
C ARG A 83 16.55 16.54 -4.96
N GLY A 84 16.23 16.92 -6.21
CA GLY A 84 16.73 18.15 -6.87
C GLY A 84 18.24 18.27 -6.81
N ALA A 85 18.74 19.49 -6.61
CA ALA A 85 20.18 19.79 -6.59
C ALA A 85 21.02 18.90 -5.64
N ARG A 86 20.43 18.47 -4.51
CA ARG A 86 21.15 17.59 -3.56
C ARG A 86 21.34 16.18 -4.10
N LEU A 87 20.35 15.66 -4.82
CA LEU A 87 20.45 14.37 -5.51
C LEU A 87 21.43 14.46 -6.68
N GLU A 88 21.32 15.51 -7.50
CA GLU A 88 22.25 15.80 -8.61
C GLU A 88 23.71 15.81 -8.13
N ASP A 89 24.01 16.52 -7.03
CA ASP A 89 25.35 16.58 -6.43
C ASP A 89 25.88 15.19 -6.02
N ILE A 90 25.01 14.29 -5.57
CA ILE A 90 25.39 12.94 -5.12
C ILE A 90 25.61 12.04 -6.34
N LEU A 91 24.73 12.10 -7.32
CA LEU A 91 24.89 11.38 -8.59
C LEU A 91 26.18 11.79 -9.31
N ASP A 92 26.50 13.08 -9.33
CA ASP A 92 27.76 13.58 -9.91
C ASP A 92 28.99 13.05 -9.16
N ARG A 93 28.92 12.92 -7.83
CA ARG A 93 30.00 12.32 -7.04
C ARG A 93 30.17 10.85 -7.33
N LEU A 94 29.08 10.08 -7.37
CA LEU A 94 29.11 8.66 -7.70
C LEU A 94 29.66 8.45 -9.12
N ALA A 95 29.15 9.20 -10.10
CA ALA A 95 29.63 9.14 -11.49
C ALA A 95 31.10 9.59 -11.64
N SER A 96 31.64 10.38 -10.72
CA SER A 96 33.06 10.80 -10.73
C SER A 96 34.02 9.75 -10.17
N PHE A 97 33.51 8.72 -9.49
CA PHE A 97 34.33 7.66 -8.90
C PHE A 97 34.93 6.78 -10.00
N GLN A 98 36.24 6.57 -9.93
CA GLN A 98 36.99 5.78 -10.91
C GLN A 98 37.96 4.84 -10.20
N THR A 99 38.01 3.61 -10.67
CA THR A 99 38.83 2.52 -10.10
C THR A 99 39.72 1.91 -11.18
N GLY A 100 40.46 0.85 -10.81
CA GLY A 100 40.95 -0.09 -11.82
C GLY A 100 39.79 -0.82 -12.52
N PRO A 101 40.08 -1.59 -13.59
CA PRO A 101 39.09 -2.48 -14.18
C PRO A 101 38.48 -3.40 -13.11
N GLU A 102 37.18 -3.63 -13.20
CA GLU A 102 36.42 -4.50 -12.28
C GLU A 102 36.44 -4.02 -10.81
N GLY A 103 36.62 -2.72 -10.56
CA GLY A 103 36.70 -2.15 -9.21
C GLY A 103 35.42 -1.49 -8.71
N ALA A 104 34.42 -1.29 -9.57
CA ALA A 104 33.15 -0.67 -9.22
C ALA A 104 31.98 -1.53 -9.70
N LEU A 105 31.21 -2.08 -8.76
CA LEU A 105 29.99 -2.82 -9.01
C LEU A 105 28.79 -1.87 -9.10
N THR A 106 28.02 -2.05 -10.16
CA THR A 106 26.65 -1.52 -10.27
C THR A 106 25.70 -2.70 -10.43
N ALA A 107 24.67 -2.80 -9.59
CA ALA A 107 23.71 -3.90 -9.65
C ALA A 107 22.31 -3.46 -9.20
N VAL A 108 21.28 -3.82 -9.96
CA VAL A 108 19.88 -3.69 -9.53
C VAL A 108 19.49 -4.94 -8.76
N ILE A 109 18.92 -4.74 -7.58
CA ILE A 109 18.47 -5.80 -6.66
C ILE A 109 16.98 -5.59 -6.44
N ASP A 110 16.15 -6.52 -6.91
CA ASP A 110 14.69 -6.42 -6.76
C ASP A 110 14.18 -7.00 -5.44
N ASP A 111 14.76 -8.13 -5.00
CA ASP A 111 14.34 -8.86 -3.80
C ASP A 111 15.57 -9.35 -3.03
N GLU A 112 16.37 -10.22 -3.65
CA GLU A 112 17.59 -10.76 -3.07
C GLU A 112 18.80 -10.57 -3.98
N VAL A 113 19.98 -10.46 -3.38
CA VAL A 113 21.25 -10.40 -4.11
C VAL A 113 21.44 -11.66 -4.97
N PRO A 114 21.65 -11.53 -6.29
CA PRO A 114 21.88 -12.67 -7.16
C PRO A 114 23.13 -13.47 -6.76
N ASP A 115 23.04 -14.80 -6.83
CA ASP A 115 24.16 -15.71 -6.56
C ASP A 115 25.42 -15.39 -7.39
N THR A 116 25.24 -14.79 -8.57
CA THR A 116 26.32 -14.41 -9.48
C THR A 116 27.26 -13.36 -8.90
N VAL A 117 26.78 -12.49 -8.01
CA VAL A 117 27.56 -11.41 -7.39
C VAL A 117 27.64 -11.53 -5.86
N ARG A 118 26.91 -12.47 -5.26
CA ARG A 118 26.84 -12.67 -3.81
C ARG A 118 28.20 -12.98 -3.19
N ASP A 119 28.99 -13.86 -3.82
CA ASP A 119 30.31 -14.23 -3.32
C ASP A 119 31.29 -13.03 -3.37
N ASP A 120 31.30 -12.29 -4.48
CA ASP A 120 32.13 -11.07 -4.64
C ASP A 120 31.75 -10.02 -3.59
N LEU A 121 30.45 -9.83 -3.37
CA LEU A 121 29.92 -8.91 -2.37
C LEU A 121 30.26 -9.35 -0.95
N ALA A 122 30.25 -10.65 -0.67
CA ALA A 122 30.63 -11.20 0.64
C ALA A 122 32.12 -10.98 0.93
N ASP A 123 32.98 -11.05 -0.08
CA ASP A 123 34.41 -10.74 0.08
C ASP A 123 34.67 -9.27 0.44
N VAL A 124 33.84 -8.35 -0.06
CA VAL A 124 33.97 -6.90 0.20
C VAL A 124 33.24 -6.46 1.47
N LEU A 125 31.98 -6.86 1.63
CA LEU A 125 31.07 -6.38 2.68
C LEU A 125 30.95 -7.32 3.88
N GLY A 126 31.34 -8.59 3.71
CA GLY A 126 31.16 -9.62 4.73
C GLY A 126 29.70 -9.82 5.08
N GLU A 127 29.38 -9.77 6.37
CA GLU A 127 28.01 -9.96 6.86
C GLU A 127 27.04 -8.85 6.40
N ARG A 128 27.56 -7.68 5.98
CA ARG A 128 26.75 -6.54 5.50
C ARG A 128 26.04 -6.77 4.17
N VAL A 129 26.32 -7.85 3.46
CA VAL A 129 25.54 -8.22 2.26
C VAL A 129 24.05 -8.37 2.60
N ALA A 130 23.71 -8.83 3.80
CA ALA A 130 22.33 -8.94 4.27
C ALA A 130 21.60 -7.58 4.30
N LEU A 131 22.33 -6.47 4.48
CA LEU A 131 21.73 -5.13 4.43
C LEU A 131 21.22 -4.79 3.03
N ILE A 132 21.79 -5.37 1.98
CA ILE A 132 21.34 -5.13 0.61
C ILE A 132 19.94 -5.73 0.41
N ASP A 133 19.76 -6.97 0.87
CA ASP A 133 18.47 -7.67 0.84
C ASP A 133 17.40 -6.88 1.63
N GLU A 134 17.76 -6.27 2.77
CA GLU A 134 16.85 -5.39 3.55
C GLU A 134 16.48 -4.08 2.85
N THR A 135 17.28 -3.66 1.88
CA THR A 135 17.11 -2.38 1.17
C THR A 135 16.53 -2.53 -0.23
N ALA A 136 16.29 -3.77 -0.67
CA ALA A 136 15.63 -4.04 -1.94
C ALA A 136 14.16 -3.53 -1.94
N PRO A 137 13.64 -3.03 -3.07
CA PRO A 137 14.33 -2.89 -4.36
C PRO A 137 15.32 -1.70 -4.38
N CYS A 138 16.54 -1.91 -4.88
CA CYS A 138 17.55 -0.86 -4.94
C CYS A 138 18.59 -1.05 -6.06
N LEU A 139 19.26 0.05 -6.41
CA LEU A 139 20.48 0.09 -7.19
C LEU A 139 21.69 0.19 -6.25
N CYS A 140 22.52 -0.85 -6.25
CA CYS A 140 23.77 -0.92 -5.49
C CYS A 140 24.92 -0.27 -6.25
N CYS A 141 25.73 0.52 -5.56
CA CYS A 141 27.01 1.05 -6.02
C CYS A 141 28.08 0.74 -4.98
N ILE A 142 28.95 -0.23 -5.26
CA ILE A 142 29.94 -0.76 -4.31
C ILE A 142 31.32 -0.85 -4.98
N ASP A 143 32.37 -0.40 -4.30
CA ASP A 143 33.75 -0.57 -4.77
C ASP A 143 34.43 -1.81 -4.19
N ASP A 144 35.43 -2.33 -4.91
CA ASP A 144 36.23 -3.50 -4.54
C ASP A 144 37.05 -3.29 -3.25
N ALA A 145 37.35 -2.05 -2.89
CA ALA A 145 38.11 -1.70 -1.69
C ALA A 145 37.23 -1.38 -0.46
N GLY A 146 35.90 -1.38 -0.60
CA GLY A 146 34.94 -1.08 0.46
C GLY A 146 34.99 0.37 0.96
N LEU A 147 35.51 1.30 0.16
CA LEU A 147 35.51 2.75 0.42
C LEU A 147 34.11 3.36 0.27
N LEU A 148 33.30 2.80 -0.64
CA LEU A 148 31.99 3.24 -1.05
C LEU A 148 31.08 2.02 -1.16
N ALA A 149 30.07 1.96 -0.30
CA ALA A 149 29.03 0.96 -0.34
C ALA A 149 27.70 1.65 -0.08
N VAL A 150 26.94 1.88 -1.14
CA VAL A 150 25.67 2.58 -1.07
C VAL A 150 24.60 1.89 -1.89
N THR A 151 23.36 2.05 -1.46
CA THR A 151 22.15 1.62 -2.15
C THR A 151 21.29 2.85 -2.42
N LEU A 152 20.69 2.90 -3.61
CA LEU A 152 19.79 3.96 -4.05
C LEU A 152 18.47 3.33 -4.46
N GLU A 153 17.34 3.94 -4.12
CA GLU A 153 16.03 3.55 -4.66
C GLU A 153 15.67 4.49 -5.82
N PRO A 154 15.97 4.13 -7.09
CA PRO A 154 15.65 4.97 -8.23
C PRO A 154 14.13 4.97 -8.49
N PRO A 155 13.51 6.14 -8.75
CA PRO A 155 12.12 6.26 -9.18
C PRO A 155 11.77 5.44 -10.43
N ILE A 156 12.72 5.28 -11.35
CA ILE A 156 12.58 4.43 -12.53
C ILE A 156 13.61 3.31 -12.44
N THR A 157 13.14 2.07 -12.35
CA THR A 157 13.99 0.89 -12.24
C THR A 157 14.87 0.74 -13.49
N PRO A 158 16.20 0.74 -13.35
CA PRO A 158 17.12 0.53 -14.47
C PRO A 158 17.04 -0.90 -14.99
N ASP A 159 17.13 -1.08 -16.31
CA ASP A 159 17.32 -2.39 -16.95
C ASP A 159 18.82 -2.61 -17.20
N VAL A 160 19.57 -2.89 -16.13
CA VAL A 160 21.02 -3.12 -16.18
C VAL A 160 21.40 -4.39 -15.43
N ASP A 161 22.27 -5.19 -16.05
CA ASP A 161 22.83 -6.38 -15.43
C ASP A 161 23.89 -5.99 -14.38
N ALA A 162 23.99 -6.80 -13.32
CA ALA A 162 25.03 -6.64 -12.31
C ALA A 162 26.42 -6.76 -12.95
N THR A 163 27.18 -5.65 -12.93
CA THR A 163 28.43 -5.54 -13.68
C THR A 163 29.51 -4.84 -12.86
N TRP A 164 30.70 -5.45 -12.83
CA TRP A 164 31.93 -4.83 -12.34
C TRP A 164 32.62 -4.06 -13.47
N SER A 165 32.90 -2.79 -13.24
CA SER A 165 33.51 -1.87 -14.23
C SER A 165 34.58 -0.99 -13.58
N ASP A 166 35.11 -0.02 -14.32
CA ASP A 166 36.06 0.98 -13.80
C ASP A 166 35.38 2.22 -13.20
N ARG A 167 34.04 2.25 -13.19
CA ARG A 167 33.15 3.31 -12.70
C ARG A 167 31.75 2.76 -12.45
N PHE A 168 30.90 3.50 -11.74
CA PHE A 168 29.48 3.16 -11.62
C PHE A 168 28.71 3.50 -12.91
N GLU A 169 27.77 2.63 -13.29
CA GLU A 169 26.88 2.82 -14.45
C GLU A 169 25.59 3.49 -13.99
N LEU A 170 25.54 4.81 -14.10
CA LEU A 170 24.42 5.62 -13.61
C LEU A 170 23.88 6.51 -14.73
N GLU A 171 22.57 6.45 -14.97
CA GLU A 171 21.88 7.37 -15.85
C GLU A 171 20.97 8.32 -15.07
N ARG A 172 21.00 9.61 -15.45
CA ARG A 172 20.26 10.65 -14.72
C ARG A 172 18.75 10.48 -14.85
N GLU A 173 18.28 9.91 -15.94
CA GLU A 173 16.85 9.69 -16.20
C GLU A 173 16.21 8.71 -15.22
N TRP A 174 16.99 7.83 -14.57
CA TRP A 174 16.48 6.93 -13.54
C TRP A 174 16.05 7.68 -12.26
N PHE A 175 16.64 8.86 -12.03
CA PHE A 175 16.54 9.60 -10.78
C PHE A 175 15.87 10.97 -10.91
N LEU A 176 15.93 11.57 -12.10
CA LEU A 176 15.54 12.95 -12.31
C LEU A 176 14.49 13.06 -13.42
N PRO A 177 13.52 13.98 -13.28
CA PRO A 177 12.55 14.25 -14.33
C PRO A 177 13.28 14.89 -15.51
N THR A 178 13.50 14.11 -16.57
CA THR A 178 14.16 14.58 -17.80
C THR A 178 13.21 14.53 -18.98
N GLY A 179 13.39 15.45 -19.92
CA GLY A 179 12.57 15.52 -21.13
C GLY A 179 11.09 15.77 -20.87
N ARG A 180 10.26 15.47 -21.87
CA ARG A 180 8.80 15.60 -21.79
C ARG A 180 8.21 14.27 -21.33
N HIS A 181 7.42 14.29 -20.26
CA HIS A 181 6.79 13.10 -19.68
C HIS A 181 5.44 13.44 -19.04
N ALA A 182 4.63 12.43 -18.76
CA ALA A 182 3.37 12.57 -18.05
C ALA A 182 3.42 11.83 -16.72
N VAL A 183 2.83 12.40 -15.69
CA VAL A 183 2.61 11.73 -14.41
C VAL A 183 1.12 11.72 -14.13
N ALA A 184 0.55 10.55 -13.87
CA ALA A 184 -0.84 10.38 -13.51
C ALA A 184 -0.99 9.75 -12.12
N LEU A 185 -1.60 10.50 -11.22
CA LEU A 185 -2.05 10.07 -9.90
C LEU A 185 -3.45 9.45 -10.02
N VAL A 186 -3.57 8.17 -9.63
CA VAL A 186 -4.82 7.43 -9.66
C VAL A 186 -5.11 6.79 -8.31
N ARG A 187 -6.27 7.14 -7.74
CA ARG A 187 -6.81 6.56 -6.50
C ARG A 187 -8.23 6.09 -6.73
N THR A 188 -8.87 5.53 -5.70
CA THR A 188 -10.28 5.09 -5.81
C THR A 188 -11.25 6.21 -6.14
N ASP A 189 -10.93 7.44 -5.75
CA ASP A 189 -11.83 8.60 -5.75
C ASP A 189 -11.20 9.85 -6.39
N LEU A 190 -9.95 9.76 -6.83
CA LEU A 190 -9.17 10.90 -7.30
C LEU A 190 -8.32 10.52 -8.51
N PHE A 191 -8.38 11.36 -9.52
CA PHE A 191 -7.53 11.31 -10.69
C PHE A 191 -6.90 12.67 -10.92
N ALA A 192 -5.60 12.69 -11.19
CA ALA A 192 -4.91 13.87 -11.69
C ALA A 192 -3.77 13.46 -12.60
N CYS A 193 -3.66 14.08 -13.77
CA CYS A 193 -2.59 13.87 -14.72
C CYS A 193 -1.98 15.22 -15.08
N GLY A 194 -0.66 15.28 -15.08
CA GLY A 194 0.10 16.43 -15.54
C GLY A 194 1.10 16.03 -16.59
N VAL A 195 1.32 16.90 -17.57
CA VAL A 195 2.43 16.80 -18.53
C VAL A 195 3.52 17.76 -18.08
N TYR A 196 4.75 17.28 -18.10
CA TYR A 196 5.93 17.95 -17.60
C TYR A 196 6.98 18.08 -18.70
N GLU A 197 7.73 19.17 -18.69
CA GLU A 197 8.99 19.33 -19.40
C GLU A 197 10.09 19.57 -18.36
N GLY A 198 10.86 18.54 -18.05
CA GLY A 198 11.73 18.55 -16.87
C GLY A 198 10.90 18.69 -15.59
N ASP A 199 11.17 19.69 -14.77
CA ASP A 199 10.45 19.98 -13.52
C ASP A 199 9.22 20.88 -13.70
N GLU A 200 9.01 21.46 -14.89
CA GLU A 200 7.91 22.38 -15.16
C GLU A 200 6.67 21.63 -15.67
N ARG A 201 5.54 21.80 -14.98
CA ARG A 201 4.24 21.28 -15.44
C ARG A 201 3.65 22.19 -16.51
N VAL A 202 3.48 21.67 -17.73
CA VAL A 202 3.00 22.41 -18.90
C VAL A 202 1.53 22.13 -19.25
N ASP A 203 0.96 21.01 -18.77
CA ASP A 203 -0.46 20.71 -18.92
C ASP A 203 -1.00 19.97 -17.68
N TYR A 204 -2.32 20.05 -17.46
CA TYR A 204 -2.98 19.49 -16.29
C TYR A 204 -4.43 19.11 -16.56
N ARG A 205 -4.82 17.92 -16.08
CA ARG A 205 -6.20 17.43 -16.04
C ARG A 205 -6.44 16.68 -14.74
N GLY A 206 -7.47 17.04 -13.98
CA GLY A 206 -7.83 16.28 -12.77
C GLY A 206 -9.31 16.36 -12.44
N PHE A 207 -9.79 15.36 -11.70
CA PHE A 207 -11.15 15.27 -11.21
C PHE A 207 -11.25 14.35 -9.99
N GLU A 208 -12.28 14.59 -9.19
CA GLU A 208 -12.68 13.72 -8.08
C GLU A 208 -13.92 12.91 -8.45
N SER A 209 -14.20 11.88 -7.66
CA SER A 209 -15.43 11.09 -7.74
C SER A 209 -15.95 10.79 -6.34
N ASP A 210 -17.28 10.82 -6.19
CA ASP A 210 -17.96 10.60 -4.90
C ASP A 210 -17.98 9.12 -4.50
N VAL A 211 -16.82 8.47 -4.44
CA VAL A 211 -16.70 7.09 -3.95
C VAL A 211 -16.78 7.11 -2.44
N LYS A 212 -17.74 6.39 -1.87
CA LYS A 212 -17.90 6.39 -0.42
C LYS A 212 -16.72 5.68 0.27
N GLY A 213 -16.21 6.27 1.35
CA GLY A 213 -15.16 5.66 2.16
C GLY A 213 -15.57 4.32 2.79
N SER A 214 -14.61 3.47 3.13
CA SER A 214 -14.89 2.21 3.83
C SER A 214 -15.40 2.48 5.25
N HIS A 215 -16.51 1.85 5.64
CA HIS A 215 -17.02 1.91 7.00
C HIS A 215 -16.99 0.52 7.62
N SER A 216 -16.13 0.33 8.63
CA SER A 216 -15.94 -0.91 9.38
C SER A 216 -17.11 -1.28 10.31
N LYS A 217 -18.25 -0.59 10.23
CA LYS A 217 -19.41 -0.89 11.08
C LYS A 217 -20.22 -2.02 10.45
N GLY A 218 -19.84 -3.25 10.78
CA GLY A 218 -20.48 -4.48 10.31
C GLY A 218 -21.99 -4.51 10.58
N GLY A 219 -22.76 -4.90 9.56
CA GLY A 219 -24.21 -5.02 9.65
C GLY A 219 -24.83 -5.47 8.34
N PHE A 220 -26.13 -5.82 8.36
CA PHE A 220 -26.89 -6.32 7.21
C PHE A 220 -26.94 -5.39 5.98
N SER A 221 -26.40 -4.17 6.06
CA SER A 221 -26.26 -3.22 4.94
C SER A 221 -24.85 -3.15 4.34
N GLN A 222 -23.88 -3.87 4.91
CA GLN A 222 -22.48 -3.83 4.49
C GLN A 222 -22.29 -4.34 3.06
N ALA A 223 -22.79 -5.54 2.74
CA ALA A 223 -22.65 -6.11 1.39
C ALA A 223 -23.32 -5.28 0.28
N ARG A 224 -24.36 -4.50 0.61
CA ARG A 224 -24.97 -3.55 -0.34
C ARG A 224 -24.11 -2.30 -0.51
N PHE A 225 -23.50 -1.83 0.57
CA PHE A 225 -22.63 -0.66 0.55
C PHE A 225 -21.34 -0.95 -0.21
N GLU A 226 -20.72 -2.10 0.02
CA GLU A 226 -19.54 -2.59 -0.71
C GLU A 226 -19.84 -2.66 -2.20
N ARG A 227 -20.93 -3.31 -2.63
CA ARG A 227 -21.31 -3.33 -4.06
C ARG A 227 -21.50 -1.95 -4.69
N ILE A 228 -22.19 -1.04 -4.00
CA ILE A 228 -22.36 0.33 -4.51
C ILE A 228 -21.00 1.03 -4.62
N ARG A 229 -20.11 0.81 -3.66
CA ARG A 229 -18.77 1.39 -3.67
C ARG A 229 -17.94 0.82 -4.80
N ASP A 230 -17.99 -0.48 -5.03
CA ASP A 230 -17.28 -1.15 -6.13
C ASP A 230 -17.78 -0.61 -7.47
N ASP A 231 -19.10 -0.54 -7.69
CA ASP A 231 -19.69 0.08 -8.90
C ASP A 231 -19.22 1.54 -9.10
N GLN A 232 -19.05 2.29 -8.00
CA GLN A 232 -18.53 3.67 -8.04
C GLN A 232 -17.04 3.72 -8.40
N ILE A 233 -16.23 2.78 -7.90
CA ILE A 233 -14.81 2.65 -8.24
C ILE A 233 -14.67 2.29 -9.71
N ASP A 234 -15.44 1.32 -10.21
CA ASP A 234 -15.41 0.92 -11.61
C ASP A 234 -15.74 2.10 -12.54
N THR A 235 -16.76 2.88 -12.17
CA THR A 235 -17.13 4.11 -12.89
C THR A 235 -16.00 5.15 -12.87
N HIS A 236 -15.29 5.28 -11.74
CA HIS A 236 -14.15 6.18 -11.63
C HIS A 236 -12.99 5.71 -12.51
N LEU A 237 -12.62 4.42 -12.44
CA LEU A 237 -11.55 3.82 -13.23
C LEU A 237 -11.81 3.93 -14.73
N GLU A 238 -13.07 3.78 -15.18
CA GLU A 238 -13.41 3.99 -16.58
C GLU A 238 -13.12 5.42 -17.04
N ARG A 239 -13.46 6.42 -16.21
CA ARG A 239 -13.11 7.83 -16.50
C ARG A 239 -11.60 8.06 -16.50
N CYS A 240 -10.84 7.33 -15.68
CA CYS A 240 -9.37 7.38 -15.67
C CYS A 240 -8.81 6.82 -16.98
N ARG A 241 -9.30 5.67 -17.45
CA ARG A 241 -8.93 5.09 -18.75
C ARG A 241 -9.22 6.04 -19.89
N GLU A 242 -10.43 6.60 -19.95
CA GLU A 242 -10.78 7.61 -20.95
C GLU A 242 -9.85 8.84 -20.91
N ALA A 243 -9.35 9.20 -19.72
CA ALA A 243 -8.41 10.30 -19.58
C ALA A 243 -6.99 9.95 -20.03
N LEU A 244 -6.61 8.67 -19.93
CA LEU A 244 -5.29 8.15 -20.29
C LEU A 244 -5.22 7.51 -21.68
N ALA A 245 -6.35 7.36 -22.39
CA ALA A 245 -6.42 6.75 -23.71
C ALA A 245 -5.48 7.36 -24.76
N ALA A 246 -5.08 8.62 -24.59
CA ALA A 246 -4.07 9.24 -25.45
C ALA A 246 -2.67 8.61 -25.30
N TYR A 247 -2.35 8.02 -24.16
CA TYR A 247 -1.06 7.39 -23.84
C TYR A 247 -1.04 5.88 -24.12
N GLU A 248 -2.19 5.27 -24.40
CA GLU A 248 -2.27 3.85 -24.80
C GLU A 248 -1.57 3.61 -26.15
N ALA A 249 -1.21 2.35 -26.42
CA ALA A 249 -0.59 1.96 -27.67
C ALA A 249 -1.40 2.44 -28.90
N GLY A 250 -0.78 3.30 -29.72
CA GLY A 250 -1.42 3.90 -30.91
C GLY A 250 -2.22 5.19 -30.65
N GLY A 251 -2.26 5.67 -29.41
CA GLY A 251 -2.79 6.99 -29.05
C GLY A 251 -1.89 8.15 -29.49
N GLU A 252 -2.39 9.39 -29.36
CA GLU A 252 -1.68 10.62 -29.76
C GLU A 252 -0.39 10.87 -28.95
N HIS A 253 -0.31 10.33 -27.73
CA HIS A 253 0.78 10.50 -26.78
C HIS A 253 1.45 9.17 -26.41
N ALA A 254 1.29 8.12 -27.23
CA ALA A 254 1.87 6.80 -26.98
C ALA A 254 3.41 6.81 -26.82
N GLU A 255 4.11 7.76 -27.47
CA GLU A 255 5.56 7.91 -27.35
C GLU A 255 5.99 8.80 -26.17
N THR A 256 5.04 9.35 -25.41
CA THR A 256 5.34 10.18 -24.22
C THR A 256 5.48 9.27 -23.00
N PRO A 257 6.64 9.24 -22.31
CA PRO A 257 6.82 8.47 -21.09
C PRO A 257 5.71 8.77 -20.08
N LEU A 258 5.06 7.72 -19.58
CA LEU A 258 3.97 7.82 -18.61
C LEU A 258 4.40 7.16 -17.31
N VAL A 259 4.34 7.92 -16.22
CA VAL A 259 4.49 7.40 -14.86
C VAL A 259 3.10 7.31 -14.22
N LEU A 260 2.74 6.14 -13.71
CA LEU A 260 1.48 5.93 -12.97
C LEU A 260 1.75 5.79 -11.49
N VAL A 261 1.18 6.68 -10.70
CA VAL A 261 1.34 6.68 -9.25
C VAL A 261 -0.01 6.67 -8.54
N GLY A 262 -0.06 6.17 -7.32
CA GLY A 262 -1.24 6.32 -6.47
C GLY A 262 -1.47 5.14 -5.57
N GLN A 263 -2.72 4.68 -5.48
CA GLN A 263 -3.02 3.52 -4.65
C GLN A 263 -2.61 2.24 -5.39
N ARG A 264 -1.67 1.47 -4.85
CA ARG A 264 -1.08 0.25 -5.47
C ARG A 264 -2.10 -0.61 -6.22
N GLY A 265 -3.10 -1.15 -5.51
CA GLY A 265 -4.09 -2.04 -6.15
C GLY A 265 -4.94 -1.37 -7.24
N ILE A 266 -5.13 -0.05 -7.22
CA ILE A 266 -5.84 0.70 -8.27
C ILE A 266 -4.92 0.91 -9.48
N VAL A 267 -3.65 1.26 -9.24
CA VAL A 267 -2.63 1.37 -10.30
C VAL A 267 -2.47 0.02 -11.00
N ASP A 268 -2.29 -1.06 -10.25
CA ASP A 268 -2.15 -2.42 -10.78
C ASP A 268 -3.38 -2.80 -11.62
N THR A 269 -4.58 -2.59 -11.08
CA THR A 269 -5.84 -2.84 -11.81
C THR A 269 -5.93 -2.04 -13.11
N LEU A 270 -5.50 -0.78 -13.09
CA LEU A 270 -5.53 0.07 -14.28
C LEU A 270 -4.56 -0.44 -15.35
N VAL A 271 -3.34 -0.81 -14.98
CA VAL A 271 -2.33 -1.37 -15.89
C VAL A 271 -2.82 -2.70 -16.47
N ASP A 272 -3.35 -3.59 -15.64
CA ASP A 272 -3.83 -4.90 -16.08
C ASP A 272 -5.05 -4.83 -17.01
N GLU A 273 -5.90 -3.82 -16.84
CA GLU A 273 -7.16 -3.67 -17.59
C GLU A 273 -7.06 -2.70 -18.78
N SER A 274 -5.89 -2.13 -19.06
CA SER A 274 -5.67 -1.20 -20.18
C SER A 274 -4.47 -1.60 -21.04
N ASP A 275 -4.37 -1.03 -22.24
CA ASP A 275 -3.19 -1.19 -23.11
C ASP A 275 -2.11 -0.13 -22.79
N LEU A 276 -2.00 0.28 -21.51
CA LEU A 276 -0.99 1.21 -21.04
C LEU A 276 0.33 0.50 -20.79
N GLU A 277 1.42 1.07 -21.30
CA GLU A 277 2.79 0.63 -21.03
C GLU A 277 3.52 1.73 -20.24
N PRO A 278 3.23 1.90 -18.94
CA PRO A 278 3.87 2.95 -18.14
C PRO A 278 5.37 2.69 -18.03
N THR A 279 6.15 3.76 -18.07
CA THR A 279 7.60 3.73 -17.86
C THR A 279 7.95 3.33 -16.42
N ALA A 280 7.10 3.71 -15.45
CA ALA A 280 7.24 3.33 -14.05
C ALA A 280 5.89 3.38 -13.33
N THR A 281 5.77 2.58 -12.29
CA THR A 281 4.62 2.59 -11.38
C THR A 281 5.06 2.74 -9.94
N ALA A 282 4.30 3.46 -9.11
CA ALA A 282 4.61 3.59 -7.68
C ALA A 282 3.38 3.80 -6.81
N ALA A 283 3.48 3.32 -5.56
CA ALA A 283 2.48 3.61 -4.54
C ALA A 283 2.80 4.95 -3.86
N VAL A 284 1.84 5.89 -3.83
CA VAL A 284 1.98 7.17 -3.12
C VAL A 284 0.72 7.48 -2.32
N ASP A 285 0.88 8.13 -1.17
CA ASP A 285 -0.26 8.50 -0.30
C ASP A 285 -0.76 9.95 -0.49
N ALA A 286 -0.54 10.53 -1.67
CA ALA A 286 -1.02 11.87 -1.98
C ALA A 286 -2.56 11.93 -2.00
N THR A 287 -3.15 12.81 -1.18
CA THR A 287 -4.60 12.97 -1.02
C THR A 287 -5.01 14.46 -1.01
N GLY A 288 -6.32 14.73 -0.99
CA GLY A 288 -6.86 16.08 -1.03
C GLY A 288 -7.25 16.49 -2.45
N ASP A 289 -7.24 17.79 -2.74
CA ASP A 289 -7.65 18.30 -4.05
C ASP A 289 -6.72 17.75 -5.16
N PRO A 290 -7.22 17.45 -6.39
CA PRO A 290 -6.45 16.75 -7.41
C PRO A 290 -5.15 17.45 -7.83
N GLU A 291 -5.13 18.78 -7.88
CA GLU A 291 -3.95 19.53 -8.32
C GLU A 291 -2.83 19.54 -7.27
N PRO A 292 -3.08 19.89 -5.98
CA PRO A 292 -2.12 19.70 -4.90
C PRO A 292 -1.68 18.25 -4.71
N ALA A 293 -2.62 17.30 -4.79
CA ALA A 293 -2.31 15.88 -4.64
C ALA A 293 -1.35 15.40 -5.74
N LEU A 294 -1.53 15.84 -6.99
CA LEU A 294 -0.58 15.54 -8.04
C LEU A 294 0.82 16.10 -7.75
N ALA A 295 0.91 17.34 -7.26
CA ALA A 295 2.20 17.94 -6.93
C ALA A 295 2.93 17.17 -5.81
N ASP A 296 2.19 16.72 -4.78
CA ASP A 296 2.71 15.87 -3.71
C ASP A 296 3.14 14.49 -4.24
N ALA A 297 2.35 13.89 -5.12
CA ALA A 297 2.67 12.62 -5.77
C ALA A 297 3.96 12.71 -6.61
N VAL A 298 4.10 13.75 -7.45
CA VAL A 298 5.32 14.00 -8.22
C VAL A 298 6.51 14.24 -7.31
N HIS A 299 6.31 14.98 -6.22
CA HIS A 299 7.36 15.19 -5.24
C HIS A 299 7.81 13.86 -4.59
N SER A 300 6.87 13.03 -4.15
CA SER A 300 7.15 11.73 -3.53
C SER A 300 7.83 10.78 -4.51
N PHE A 301 7.35 10.72 -5.75
CA PHE A 301 7.88 9.83 -6.78
C PHE A 301 9.34 10.15 -7.12
N TRP A 302 9.69 11.42 -7.34
CA TRP A 302 11.06 11.84 -7.65
C TRP A 302 11.96 12.02 -6.41
N THR A 303 11.63 11.36 -5.30
CA THR A 303 12.48 11.31 -4.12
C THR A 303 13.18 9.97 -4.07
N THR A 304 14.50 9.98 -4.05
CA THR A 304 15.34 8.78 -3.97
C THR A 304 15.79 8.56 -2.53
N GLU A 305 15.58 7.35 -2.02
CA GLU A 305 16.23 6.94 -0.78
C GLU A 305 17.68 6.51 -1.06
N LEU A 306 18.62 7.06 -0.30
CA LEU A 306 20.03 6.64 -0.26
C LEU A 306 20.29 5.97 1.08
N GLN A 307 20.82 4.74 1.08
CA GLN A 307 21.44 4.18 2.27
C GLN A 307 22.95 3.96 2.08
N VAL A 308 23.70 4.10 3.17
CA VAL A 308 25.13 3.82 3.24
C VAL A 308 25.32 2.59 4.12
N LEU A 309 25.99 1.56 3.61
CA LEU A 309 26.18 0.26 4.29
C LEU A 309 27.37 0.27 5.28
#